data_AF-A0A936SER3-F1
#
_entry.id   AF-A0A936SER3-F1
#
_cell.length_a   1.000
_cell.length_b   1.000
_cell.length_c   1.000
_cell.angle_alpha   90.00
_cell.angle_beta   90.00
_cell.angle_gamma   90.00
#
_symmetry.space_group_name_H-M   'P 1'
#
loop_
_entity.id
_entity.type
_entity.pdbx_description
1 polymer ?
#
loop_
_entity_poly.entity_id
_entity_poly.type
_entity_poly.pdbx_seq_one_letter_code
_entity_poly.pdbx_strand_id
1 'polypeptide(L)'
;MFCAFCGAKQPIGQQGVHAEIYPRTGVTAKLLIDGTSELDTPVFSLEKNENLLGRRDPQSNIFPEVDLSKFDPQTKISRRHARIWREGGGFMVEDLGSSNGTILVAG
;
A
#
# COMPACT_ATOMS: atom_id res chain seq x y z
N MET A 1 -13.89 14.33 -26.45
CA MET A 1 -12.99 13.69 -27.41
C MET A 1 -13.10 12.20 -27.17
N PHE A 2 -13.02 11.32 -28.15
CA PHE A 2 -13.00 9.86 -27.92
C PHE A 2 -11.65 9.32 -28.38
N CYS A 3 -11.12 8.31 -27.68
CA CYS A 3 -9.87 7.66 -28.08
C CYS A 3 -10.07 6.84 -29.36
N ALA A 4 -9.26 7.09 -30.40
CA ALA A 4 -9.40 6.45 -31.70
C ALA A 4 -9.05 4.94 -31.74
N PHE A 5 -8.49 4.39 -30.65
CA PHE A 5 -8.09 2.98 -30.57
C PHE A 5 -9.04 2.09 -29.75
N CYS A 6 -9.73 2.64 -28.75
CA CYS A 6 -10.60 1.84 -27.87
C CYS A 6 -12.04 2.38 -27.75
N GLY A 7 -12.36 3.52 -28.34
CA GLY A 7 -13.71 4.10 -28.34
C GLY A 7 -14.18 4.68 -27.00
N ALA A 8 -13.35 4.65 -25.96
CA ALA A 8 -13.69 5.25 -24.66
C ALA A 8 -13.76 6.79 -24.74
N LYS A 9 -14.73 7.38 -24.03
CA LYS A 9 -14.86 8.84 -23.86
C LYS A 9 -13.63 9.37 -23.12
N GLN A 10 -12.87 10.24 -23.77
CA GLN A 10 -11.82 11.01 -23.13
C GLN A 10 -12.39 12.36 -22.64
N PRO A 11 -12.22 12.69 -21.35
CA PRO A 11 -12.65 13.98 -20.84
C PRO A 11 -11.86 15.08 -21.53
N ILE A 12 -12.57 16.02 -22.17
CA ILE A 12 -11.97 17.24 -22.73
C ILE A 12 -11.60 18.12 -21.54
N GLY A 13 -10.31 18.46 -21.44
CA GLY A 13 -9.79 19.29 -20.37
C GLY A 13 -10.49 20.65 -20.32
N GLN A 14 -11.20 20.88 -19.22
CA GLN A 14 -11.43 22.20 -18.66
C GLN A 14 -11.22 22.12 -17.15
N GLN A 15 -10.55 23.15 -16.64
CA GLN A 15 -10.10 23.29 -15.26
C GLN A 15 -11.24 23.07 -14.25
N GLY A 16 -10.99 22.21 -13.27
CA GLY A 16 -11.39 22.49 -11.88
C GLY A 16 -12.64 21.83 -11.27
N VAL A 17 -13.29 20.82 -11.87
CA VAL A 17 -14.52 20.23 -11.28
C VAL A 17 -14.48 18.72 -10.97
N HIS A 18 -13.30 18.08 -11.03
CA HIS A 18 -13.12 16.67 -10.62
C HIS A 18 -12.17 16.49 -9.43
N ALA A 19 -12.08 17.50 -8.55
CA ALA A 19 -11.40 17.32 -7.26
C ALA A 19 -12.28 16.58 -6.22
N GLU A 20 -13.60 16.45 -6.48
CA GLU A 20 -14.58 15.93 -5.50
C GLU A 20 -14.90 14.42 -5.65
N ILE A 21 -14.40 13.74 -6.70
CA ILE A 21 -14.73 12.32 -6.95
C ILE A 21 -13.57 11.37 -6.63
N TYR A 22 -12.35 11.89 -6.55
CA TYR A 22 -11.28 11.16 -5.88
C TYR A 22 -11.33 11.61 -4.41
N PRO A 23 -11.75 10.75 -3.46
CA PRO A 23 -11.53 11.09 -2.06
C PRO A 23 -10.06 11.48 -1.95
N ARG A 24 -9.78 12.68 -1.41
CA ARG A 24 -8.42 13.03 -1.01
C ARG A 24 -8.05 12.03 0.08
N THR A 25 -7.46 10.92 -0.33
CA THR A 25 -6.84 9.95 0.55
C THR A 25 -5.56 10.59 1.05
N GLY A 26 -5.70 11.57 1.93
CA GLY A 26 -4.59 12.06 2.73
C GLY A 26 -4.01 10.89 3.51
N VAL A 27 -2.71 10.97 3.82
CA VAL A 27 -2.03 9.99 4.66
C VAL A 27 -2.87 9.70 5.89
N THR A 28 -3.34 8.47 6.01
CA THR A 28 -4.24 8.05 7.10
C THR A 28 -3.46 7.58 8.32
N ALA A 29 -2.30 6.97 8.10
CA ALA A 29 -1.35 6.54 9.11
C ALA A 29 0.06 6.50 8.53
N LYS A 30 1.06 6.40 9.40
CA LYS A 30 2.46 6.15 9.04
C LYS A 30 2.89 4.82 9.65
N LEU A 31 3.50 3.97 8.84
CA LEU A 31 4.13 2.74 9.29
C LEU A 31 5.64 2.95 9.34
N LEU A 32 6.24 2.78 10.51
CA LEU A 32 7.67 2.91 10.72
C LEU A 32 8.32 1.52 10.76
N ILE A 33 9.48 1.36 10.13
CA ILE A 33 10.28 0.14 10.29
C ILE A 33 11.31 0.39 11.37
N ASP A 34 11.17 -0.32 12.49
CA ASP A 34 12.15 -0.31 13.58
C ASP A 34 13.26 -1.36 13.36
N GLY A 35 14.40 -1.17 14.03
CA GLY A 35 15.51 -2.13 14.04
C GLY A 35 16.31 -2.25 12.74
N THR A 36 16.18 -1.28 11.82
CA THR A 36 17.02 -1.22 10.61
C THR A 36 18.39 -0.62 10.91
N SER A 37 19.40 -0.95 10.10
CA SER A 37 20.73 -0.32 10.18
C SER A 37 20.82 1.03 9.45
N GLU A 38 19.69 1.57 8.96
CA GLU A 38 19.66 2.87 8.28
C GLU A 38 19.75 4.02 9.30
N LEU A 39 20.39 5.12 8.92
CA LEU A 39 20.56 6.29 9.77
C LEU A 39 19.22 6.97 10.10
N ASP A 40 18.31 6.95 9.13
CA ASP A 40 16.93 7.43 9.27
C ASP A 40 15.98 6.23 9.35
N THR A 41 15.04 6.26 10.29
CA THR A 41 13.98 5.23 10.40
C THR A 41 13.10 5.26 9.14
N PRO A 42 13.02 4.16 8.36
CA PRO A 42 12.17 4.13 7.18
C PRO A 42 10.70 4.30 7.56
N VAL A 43 9.99 5.16 6.83
CA VAL A 43 8.57 5.44 7.07
C VAL A 43 7.77 5.29 5.77
N PHE A 44 6.65 4.57 5.85
CA PHE A 44 5.68 4.42 4.78
C PHE A 44 4.38 5.14 5.12
N SER A 45 3.85 5.90 4.18
CA SER A 45 2.53 6.51 4.29
C SER A 45 1.45 5.50 3.90
N LEU A 46 0.45 5.29 4.76
CA LEU A 46 -0.75 4.52 4.42
C LEU A 46 -1.79 5.48 3.84
N GLU A 47 -1.96 5.43 2.53
CA GLU A 47 -2.85 6.36 1.81
C GLU A 47 -4.17 5.67 1.45
N LYS A 48 -4.15 4.39 1.10
CA LYS A 48 -5.36 3.69 0.67
C LYS A 48 -6.19 3.23 1.87
N ASN A 49 -7.47 2.94 1.61
CA ASN A 49 -8.36 2.32 2.62
C ASN A 49 -7.85 0.95 3.07
N GLU A 50 -7.19 0.22 2.16
CA GLU A 50 -6.52 -1.05 2.39
C GLU A 50 -5.12 -0.97 1.78
N ASN A 51 -4.11 -1.35 2.56
CA ASN A 51 -2.71 -1.30 2.18
C ASN A 51 -2.14 -2.70 2.34
N LEU A 52 -1.68 -3.31 1.26
CA LEU A 52 -0.98 -4.59 1.27
C LEU A 52 0.48 -4.36 1.70
N LEU A 53 0.94 -5.19 2.62
CA LEU A 53 2.32 -5.27 3.08
C LEU A 53 2.95 -6.53 2.50
N GLY A 54 4.13 -6.40 1.93
CA GLY A 54 4.86 -7.56 1.45
C GLY A 54 6.02 -7.21 0.54
N ARG A 55 6.48 -8.21 -0.21
CA ARG A 55 7.52 -8.05 -1.22
C ARG A 55 6.93 -7.89 -2.62
N ARG A 56 7.51 -6.99 -3.40
CA ARG A 56 7.20 -6.84 -4.83
C ARG A 56 7.62 -8.09 -5.59
N ASP A 57 6.74 -8.55 -6.48
CA ASP A 57 7.02 -9.63 -7.43
C ASP A 57 6.37 -9.31 -8.78
N PRO A 58 7.14 -8.74 -9.72
CA PRO A 58 6.63 -8.42 -11.06
C PRO A 58 6.21 -9.66 -11.86
N GLN A 59 6.80 -10.83 -11.62
CA GLN A 59 6.47 -12.06 -12.38
C GLN A 59 5.05 -12.53 -12.05
N SER A 60 4.65 -12.39 -10.79
CA SER A 60 3.30 -12.73 -10.33
C SER A 60 2.34 -11.54 -10.29
N ASN A 61 2.75 -10.38 -10.84
CA ASN A 61 1.99 -9.14 -10.83
C ASN A 61 1.56 -8.69 -9.40
N ILE A 62 2.49 -8.74 -8.45
CA ILE A 62 2.27 -8.34 -7.05
C ILE A 62 3.06 -7.07 -6.76
N PHE A 63 2.32 -6.00 -6.45
CA PHE A 63 2.86 -4.67 -6.12
C PHE A 63 2.19 -4.18 -4.84
N PRO A 64 2.73 -4.52 -3.65
CA PRO A 64 2.16 -4.07 -2.38
C PRO A 64 2.29 -2.55 -2.25
N GLU A 65 1.31 -1.92 -1.60
CA GLU A 65 1.35 -0.50 -1.24
C GLU A 65 2.55 -0.20 -0.33
N VAL A 66 2.85 -1.13 0.58
CA VAL A 66 4.03 -1.09 1.44
C VAL A 66 5.01 -2.17 0.95
N ASP A 67 5.95 -1.75 0.11
CA ASP A 67 6.99 -2.61 -0.45
C ASP A 67 8.17 -2.76 0.52
N LEU A 68 8.23 -3.91 1.17
CA LEU A 68 9.25 -4.24 2.17
C LEU A 68 10.47 -4.96 1.56
N SER A 69 10.54 -5.10 0.23
CA SER A 69 11.59 -5.89 -0.44
C SER A 69 13.01 -5.44 -0.09
N LYS A 70 13.23 -4.12 0.08
CA LYS A 70 14.53 -3.54 0.45
C LYS A 70 15.00 -3.97 1.85
N PHE A 71 14.05 -4.23 2.75
CA PHE A 71 14.30 -4.50 4.16
C PHE A 71 14.35 -5.99 4.48
N ASP A 72 14.13 -6.84 3.48
CA ASP A 72 14.08 -8.30 3.63
C ASP A 72 15.01 -9.02 2.65
N PRO A 73 16.34 -8.88 2.82
CA PRO A 73 17.32 -9.56 1.97
C PRO A 73 17.26 -11.09 2.11
N GLN A 74 16.73 -11.59 3.22
CA GLN A 74 16.62 -13.03 3.52
C GLN A 74 15.28 -13.63 3.06
N THR A 75 14.44 -12.87 2.37
CA THR A 75 13.16 -13.34 1.79
C THR A 75 12.19 -13.94 2.82
N LYS A 76 12.22 -13.44 4.06
CA LYS A 76 11.33 -13.86 5.14
C LYS A 76 9.92 -13.28 5.02
N ILE A 77 9.77 -12.16 4.34
CA ILE A 77 8.50 -11.51 4.10
C ILE A 77 7.86 -12.12 2.85
N SER A 78 6.58 -12.44 2.95
CA SER A 78 5.83 -13.01 1.83
C SER A 78 5.47 -11.91 0.82
N ARG A 79 5.21 -12.29 -0.42
CA ARG A 79 4.79 -11.33 -1.47
C ARG A 79 3.48 -10.63 -1.10
N ARG A 80 2.51 -11.40 -0.59
CA ARG A 80 1.30 -10.93 0.10
C ARG A 80 1.41 -11.41 1.54
N HIS A 81 1.92 -10.56 2.44
CA HIS A 81 2.24 -11.00 3.80
C HIS A 81 1.11 -10.64 4.77
N ALA A 82 0.77 -9.36 4.83
CA ALA A 82 -0.30 -8.86 5.67
C ALA A 82 -1.01 -7.71 4.96
N ARG A 83 -2.18 -7.32 5.45
CA ARG A 83 -2.84 -6.07 5.05
C ARG A 83 -3.23 -5.24 6.25
N ILE A 84 -3.17 -3.93 6.08
CA ILE A 84 -3.69 -2.96 7.05
C ILE A 84 -4.82 -2.18 6.37
N TRP A 85 -5.99 -2.17 6.99
CA TRP A 85 -7.14 -1.40 6.50
C TRP A 85 -7.79 -0.60 7.62
N ARG A 86 -8.58 0.40 7.23
CA ARG A 86 -9.41 1.17 8.15
C ARG A 86 -10.78 0.56 8.23
N GLU A 87 -11.23 0.30 9.45
CA GLU A 87 -12.57 -0.17 9.73
C GLU A 87 -13.10 0.56 10.97
N GLY A 88 -14.25 1.22 10.81
CA GLY A 88 -14.77 2.13 11.83
C GLY A 88 -13.79 3.27 12.14
N GLY A 89 -13.51 3.47 13.43
CA GLY A 89 -12.56 4.50 13.93
C GLY A 89 -11.12 4.01 14.10
N GLY A 90 -10.82 2.75 13.73
CA GLY A 90 -9.53 2.11 14.00
C GLY A 90 -8.80 1.61 12.77
N PHE A 91 -7.61 1.07 13.01
CA PHE A 91 -6.84 0.30 12.03
C PHE A 91 -6.88 -1.17 12.41
N MET A 92 -7.14 -1.99 11.40
CA MET A 92 -7.13 -3.45 11.51
C MET A 92 -5.92 -3.99 10.75
N VAL A 93 -5.39 -5.13 11.20
CA VAL A 93 -4.33 -5.87 10.50
C VAL A 93 -4.71 -7.34 10.40
N GLU A 94 -4.37 -7.94 9.27
CA GLU A 94 -4.60 -9.36 8.99
C GLU A 94 -3.38 -9.95 8.32
N ASP A 95 -2.97 -11.12 8.79
CA ASP A 95 -2.00 -11.97 8.11
C ASP A 95 -2.68 -12.70 6.95
N LEU A 96 -2.09 -12.67 5.76
CA LEU A 96 -2.67 -13.23 4.53
C LEU A 96 -2.17 -14.65 4.24
N GLY A 97 -1.87 -15.43 5.29
CA GLY A 97 -1.29 -16.77 5.17
C GLY A 97 0.21 -16.70 4.88
N SER A 98 0.90 -15.80 5.58
CA SER A 98 2.32 -15.58 5.37
C SER A 98 3.18 -16.73 5.88
N SER A 99 4.37 -16.90 5.29
CA SER A 99 5.25 -18.04 5.60
C SER A 99 5.87 -17.97 7.00
N ASN A 100 6.09 -16.75 7.52
CA ASN A 100 6.72 -16.53 8.83
C ASN A 100 5.76 -15.92 9.86
N GLY A 101 4.51 -15.68 9.49
CA GLY A 101 3.47 -15.13 10.36
C GLY A 101 3.60 -13.63 10.64
N THR A 102 2.51 -13.07 11.16
CA THR A 102 2.43 -11.71 11.69
C THR A 102 2.12 -11.79 13.18
N ILE A 103 2.91 -11.09 14.02
CA ILE A 103 2.72 -11.06 15.47
C ILE A 103 2.35 -9.64 15.90
N LEU A 104 1.25 -9.51 16.66
CA LEU A 104 0.90 -8.27 17.35
C LEU A 104 1.58 -8.25 18.72
N VAL A 105 2.40 -7.22 18.95
CA VAL A 105 3.00 -6.94 20.26
C VAL A 105 2.20 -5.85 20.96
N ALA A 106 1.90 -6.04 22.24
CA ALA A 106 1.38 -4.97 23.07
C ALA A 106 2.53 -3.99 23.36
N GLY A 107 2.31 -2.72 23.04
CA GLY A 107 3.21 -1.61 23.38
C GLY A 107 3.00 -1.12 24.81
#